data_AF-A0A314UL13-F1
#
_entry.id   AF-A0A314UL13-F1
#
_cell.length_a   1.000
_cell.length_b   1.000
_cell.length_c   1.000
_cell.angle_alpha   90.00
_cell.angle_beta   90.00
_cell.angle_gamma   90.00
#
_symmetry.space_group_name_H-M   'P 1'
#
loop_
_entity.id
_entity.type
_entity.pdbx_description
1 polymer ?
#
loop_
_entity_poly.entity_id
_entity_poly.type
_entity_poly.pdbx_seq_one_letter_code
_entity_poly.pdbx_strand_id
1 'polypeptide(L)'
;MLDLCCNSFSGVIPNQISNLKNLEELTLSMNHLSGKIPSSLTTLNSLKKFNVSYNNLEGPIPTSTQIQSFDASAFEGNPKLCGAPSRNKCETNNATDADGKNNKHAGYGHQHQLPWFYISSIVLGFIVGFWGVCGSLIIKKRWRYAYFGFIENVQNRLYVMMTVSMNRMMRRLRG
;
A
#
# COMPACT_ATOMS: atom_id res chain seq x y z
N MET A 1 -20.69 7.76 16.36
CA MET A 1 -19.45 7.87 15.56
C MET A 1 -18.38 7.03 16.23
N LEU A 2 -17.66 6.23 15.45
CA LEU A 2 -16.50 5.46 15.87
C LEU A 2 -15.37 5.70 14.85
N ASP A 3 -14.35 6.45 15.27
CA ASP A 3 -13.19 6.77 14.46
C ASP A 3 -11.94 6.10 15.04
N LEU A 4 -11.37 5.19 14.25
CA LEU A 4 -10.17 4.44 14.56
C LEU A 4 -9.16 4.57 13.41
N CYS A 5 -9.21 5.66 12.63
CA CYS A 5 -8.25 5.89 11.55
C CYS A 5 -6.82 5.85 12.05
N CYS A 6 -5.90 5.48 11.16
CA CYS A 6 -4.52 5.92 11.23
C CYS A 6 -3.80 5.32 12.45
N ASN A 7 -4.12 4.06 12.73
CA ASN A 7 -3.55 3.27 13.81
C ASN A 7 -2.82 2.05 13.23
N SER A 8 -2.24 1.23 14.10
CA SER A 8 -1.59 -0.02 13.70
C SER A 8 -2.43 -1.25 14.08
N PHE A 9 -3.76 -1.13 14.07
CA PHE A 9 -4.63 -2.28 14.38
C PHE A 9 -4.48 -3.36 13.32
N SER A 10 -4.43 -4.61 13.77
CA SER A 10 -4.25 -5.79 12.93
C SER A 10 -5.26 -6.88 13.30
N GLY A 11 -5.31 -7.94 12.51
CA GLY A 11 -6.31 -9.00 12.67
C GLY A 11 -7.60 -8.69 11.92
N VAL A 12 -8.71 -9.31 12.33
CA VAL A 12 -9.99 -9.24 11.61
C VAL A 12 -10.92 -8.20 12.23
N ILE A 13 -11.84 -7.67 11.43
CA ILE A 13 -12.91 -6.82 11.93
C ILE A 13 -13.87 -7.69 12.76
N PRO A 14 -14.06 -7.41 14.06
CA PRO A 14 -14.92 -8.23 14.91
C PRO A 14 -16.39 -8.06 14.55
N ASN A 15 -17.13 -9.17 14.50
CA ASN A 15 -18.56 -9.17 14.21
C ASN A 15 -19.36 -8.31 15.20
N GLN A 16 -18.86 -8.15 16.43
CA GLN A 16 -19.45 -7.42 17.55
C GLN A 16 -19.75 -5.95 17.23
N ILE A 17 -19.07 -5.35 16.24
CA ILE A 17 -19.36 -3.98 15.78
C ILE A 17 -20.82 -3.87 15.30
N SER A 18 -21.43 -4.98 14.83
CA SER A 18 -22.84 -5.01 14.42
C SER A 18 -23.85 -4.76 15.55
N ASN A 19 -23.41 -4.82 16.81
CA ASN A 19 -24.26 -4.55 17.97
C ASN A 19 -24.50 -3.05 18.18
N LEU A 20 -23.68 -2.20 17.56
CA LEU A 20 -23.78 -0.74 17.65
C LEU A 20 -24.85 -0.22 16.69
N LYS A 21 -26.13 -0.57 16.91
CA LYS A 21 -27.24 -0.27 15.97
C LYS A 21 -27.41 1.21 15.63
N ASN A 22 -27.02 2.10 16.54
CA ASN A 22 -27.12 3.55 16.37
C ASN A 22 -25.84 4.18 15.77
N LEU A 23 -24.92 3.36 15.25
CA LEU A 23 -23.66 3.87 14.71
C LEU A 23 -23.89 4.57 13.38
N GLU A 24 -23.63 5.88 13.35
CA GLU A 24 -23.77 6.69 12.13
C GLU A 24 -22.48 6.83 11.32
N GLU A 25 -21.31 6.69 11.95
CA GLU A 25 -20.03 6.88 11.28
C GLU A 25 -19.05 5.82 11.79
N LEU A 26 -18.38 5.12 10.86
CA LEU A 26 -17.37 4.12 11.13
C LEU A 26 -16.15 4.33 10.23
N THR A 27 -15.03 4.74 10.83
CA THR A 27 -13.76 4.93 10.12
C THR A 27 -12.73 3.97 10.70
N LEU A 28 -12.22 3.07 9.85
CA LEU A 28 -11.16 2.10 10.15
C LEU A 28 -9.96 2.27 9.20
N SER A 29 -9.90 3.37 8.46
CA SER A 29 -8.91 3.59 7.41
C SER A 29 -7.48 3.65 7.93
N MET A 30 -6.50 3.37 7.06
CA MET A 30 -5.07 3.43 7.41
C MET A 30 -4.73 2.58 8.64
N ASN A 31 -5.03 1.29 8.55
CA ASN A 31 -4.67 0.28 9.54
C ASN A 31 -4.08 -0.96 8.84
N HIS A 32 -3.81 -2.02 9.60
CA HIS A 32 -3.34 -3.31 9.10
C HIS A 32 -4.41 -4.40 9.24
N LEU A 33 -5.69 -4.04 9.19
CA LEU A 33 -6.80 -4.99 9.30
C LEU A 33 -6.82 -5.94 8.10
N SER A 34 -7.23 -7.17 8.33
CA SER A 34 -7.13 -8.29 7.40
C SER A 34 -8.39 -9.15 7.42
N GLY A 35 -8.52 -10.08 6.49
CA GLY A 35 -9.71 -10.93 6.35
C GLY A 35 -10.87 -10.21 5.66
N LYS A 36 -12.07 -10.78 5.77
CA LYS A 36 -13.27 -10.31 5.08
C LYS A 36 -13.96 -9.19 5.84
N ILE A 37 -14.65 -8.31 5.11
CA ILE A 37 -15.62 -7.39 5.71
C ILE A 37 -16.78 -8.26 6.23
N PRO A 38 -17.05 -8.27 7.54
CA PRO A 38 -18.06 -9.16 8.10
C PRO A 38 -19.45 -8.75 7.62
N SER A 39 -20.20 -9.73 7.14
CA SER A 39 -21.58 -9.52 6.71
C SER A 39 -22.47 -9.03 7.85
N SER A 40 -22.08 -9.16 9.13
CA SER A 40 -22.85 -8.60 10.24
C SER A 40 -22.94 -7.06 10.22
N LEU A 41 -21.99 -6.37 9.58
CA LEU A 41 -22.04 -4.90 9.40
C LEU A 41 -23.21 -4.46 8.53
N THR A 42 -23.78 -5.38 7.75
CA THR A 42 -25.01 -5.14 6.97
C THR A 42 -26.20 -4.74 7.85
N THR A 43 -26.16 -5.06 9.13
CA THR A 43 -27.24 -4.80 10.08
C THR A 43 -27.20 -3.40 10.72
N LEU A 44 -26.24 -2.56 10.32
CA LEU A 44 -26.05 -1.18 10.79
C LEU A 44 -26.80 -0.20 9.88
N ASN A 45 -28.14 -0.15 10.01
CA ASN A 45 -29.01 0.64 9.13
C ASN A 45 -28.87 2.17 9.27
N SER A 46 -28.25 2.64 10.35
CA SER A 46 -28.06 4.08 10.63
C SER A 46 -26.75 4.65 10.09
N LEU A 47 -25.92 3.83 9.42
CA LEU A 47 -24.55 4.17 9.07
C LEU A 47 -24.49 5.15 7.88
N LYS A 48 -24.16 6.41 8.11
CA LYS A 48 -24.06 7.47 7.08
C LYS A 48 -22.66 7.63 6.51
N LYS A 49 -21.62 7.23 7.25
CA LYS A 49 -20.23 7.24 6.77
C LYS A 49 -19.54 5.93 7.10
N PHE A 50 -18.83 5.41 6.12
CA PHE A 50 -18.04 4.19 6.24
C PHE A 50 -16.74 4.37 5.48
N ASN A 51 -15.61 4.05 6.12
CA ASN A 51 -14.31 4.08 5.47
C ASN A 51 -13.42 2.97 6.02
N VAL A 52 -12.99 2.05 5.16
CA VAL A 52 -12.07 0.95 5.45
C VAL A 52 -10.84 0.97 4.53
N SER A 53 -10.58 2.11 3.91
CA SER A 53 -9.49 2.29 2.95
C SER A 53 -8.12 2.06 3.59
N TYR A 54 -7.12 1.72 2.76
CA TYR A 54 -5.74 1.51 3.19
C TYR A 54 -5.63 0.50 4.34
N ASN A 55 -6.12 -0.72 4.07
CA ASN A 55 -6.03 -1.90 4.93
C ASN A 55 -5.64 -3.12 4.08
N ASN A 56 -5.61 -4.29 4.71
CA ASN A 56 -5.27 -5.56 4.09
C ASN A 56 -6.51 -6.49 3.95
N LEU A 57 -7.70 -5.91 3.78
CA LEU A 57 -8.97 -6.65 3.67
C LEU A 57 -9.05 -7.43 2.35
N GLU A 58 -9.79 -8.54 2.38
CA GLU A 58 -9.89 -9.49 1.28
C GLU A 58 -11.32 -10.00 1.05
N GLY A 59 -11.57 -10.53 -0.16
CA GLY A 59 -12.84 -11.14 -0.53
C GLY A 59 -13.90 -10.15 -1.03
N PRO A 60 -15.14 -10.61 -1.23
CA PRO A 60 -16.21 -9.80 -1.79
C PRO A 60 -16.74 -8.75 -0.82
N ILE A 61 -17.00 -7.55 -1.31
CA ILE A 61 -17.81 -6.54 -0.61
C ILE A 61 -19.26 -7.08 -0.49
N PRO A 62 -19.88 -7.09 0.71
CA PRO A 62 -21.23 -7.60 0.90
C PRO A 62 -22.27 -6.92 0.00
N THR A 63 -22.89 -7.70 -0.90
CA THR A 63 -23.66 -7.20 -2.06
C THR A 63 -25.08 -6.70 -1.77
N SER A 64 -25.53 -6.71 -0.52
CA SER A 64 -26.94 -6.53 -0.18
C SER A 64 -27.27 -5.25 0.58
N THR A 65 -26.38 -4.25 0.63
CA THR A 65 -26.49 -3.18 1.65
C THR A 65 -26.01 -1.78 1.29
N GLN A 66 -26.37 -0.83 2.18
CA GLN A 66 -25.80 0.51 2.32
C GLN A 66 -24.26 0.55 2.23
N ILE A 67 -23.57 -0.55 2.56
CA ILE A 67 -22.11 -0.67 2.39
C ILE A 67 -21.71 -0.45 0.92
N GLN A 68 -22.48 -0.95 -0.04
CA GLN A 68 -22.20 -0.72 -1.46
C GLN A 68 -22.56 0.69 -1.95
N SER A 69 -23.38 1.42 -1.20
CA SER A 69 -23.78 2.78 -1.55
C SER A 69 -22.69 3.82 -1.24
N PHE A 70 -21.69 3.44 -0.43
CA PHE A 70 -20.56 4.32 -0.16
C PHE A 70 -19.61 4.39 -1.37
N ASP A 71 -18.90 5.51 -1.47
CA ASP A 71 -17.97 5.73 -2.56
C ASP A 71 -16.87 4.67 -2.61
N ALA A 72 -16.38 4.39 -3.83
CA ALA A 72 -15.27 3.45 -4.06
C ALA A 72 -14.01 3.83 -3.26
N SER A 73 -13.83 5.12 -2.94
CA SER A 73 -12.73 5.62 -2.11
C SER A 73 -12.73 5.03 -0.70
N ALA A 74 -13.90 4.70 -0.14
CA ALA A 74 -14.02 4.07 1.18
C ALA A 74 -13.40 2.66 1.23
N PHE A 75 -13.15 2.04 0.08
CA PHE A 75 -12.64 0.68 -0.06
C PHE A 75 -11.25 0.64 -0.69
N GLU A 76 -10.70 1.79 -1.10
CA GLU A 76 -9.42 1.90 -1.79
C GLU A 76 -8.25 1.40 -0.93
N GLY A 77 -7.15 1.00 -1.56
CA GLY A 77 -5.95 0.57 -0.84
C GLY A 77 -6.08 -0.79 -0.16
N ASN A 78 -7.11 -1.58 -0.49
CA ASN A 78 -7.25 -2.99 -0.09
C ASN A 78 -7.00 -3.91 -1.30
N PRO A 79 -5.80 -4.52 -1.44
CA PRO A 79 -5.38 -5.17 -2.69
C PRO A 79 -6.18 -6.43 -3.04
N LYS A 80 -6.73 -7.14 -2.04
CA LYS A 80 -7.46 -8.41 -2.21
C LYS A 80 -8.97 -8.26 -2.11
N LEU A 81 -9.47 -7.04 -1.92
CA LEU A 81 -10.90 -6.77 -1.81
C LEU A 81 -11.50 -6.65 -3.21
N CYS A 82 -12.67 -7.25 -3.44
CA CYS A 82 -13.30 -7.34 -4.75
C CYS A 82 -14.82 -7.11 -4.69
N GLY A 83 -15.45 -6.85 -5.83
CA GLY A 83 -16.89 -6.58 -5.94
C GLY A 83 -17.22 -5.08 -5.84
N ALA A 84 -18.37 -4.67 -6.40
CA ALA A 84 -18.78 -3.27 -6.38
C ALA A 84 -18.92 -2.75 -4.93
N PRO A 85 -18.46 -1.51 -4.63
CA PRO A 85 -17.96 -0.47 -5.54
C PRO A 85 -16.44 -0.51 -5.83
N SER A 86 -15.70 -1.54 -5.37
CA SER A 86 -14.28 -1.72 -5.74
C SER A 86 -14.12 -2.06 -7.23
N ARG A 87 -12.99 -1.63 -7.82
CA ARG A 87 -12.64 -1.91 -9.23
C ARG A 87 -12.28 -3.38 -9.48
N ASN A 88 -11.88 -4.10 -8.44
CA ASN A 88 -11.46 -5.49 -8.55
C ASN A 88 -12.67 -6.40 -8.72
N LYS A 89 -12.69 -7.23 -9.77
CA LYS A 89 -13.73 -8.25 -9.94
C LYS A 89 -13.41 -9.45 -9.05
N CYS A 90 -14.44 -10.03 -8.42
CA CYS A 90 -14.26 -11.26 -7.67
C CYS A 90 -14.11 -12.43 -8.66
N GLU A 91 -13.08 -13.24 -8.49
CA GLU A 91 -12.89 -14.46 -9.25
C GLU A 91 -13.94 -15.50 -8.82
N THR A 92 -14.92 -15.76 -9.67
CA THR A 92 -15.79 -16.92 -9.56
C THR A 92 -15.03 -18.10 -10.14
N ASN A 93 -14.35 -18.87 -9.29
CA ASN A 93 -13.84 -20.19 -9.68
C ASN A 93 -15.02 -21.13 -9.85
N ASN A 94 -15.75 -21.00 -10.95
CA ASN A 94 -16.67 -22.03 -11.41
C ASN A 94 -15.81 -23.14 -12.01
N ALA A 95 -15.52 -24.15 -11.19
CA ALA A 95 -15.30 -25.48 -11.72
C ALA A 95 -16.54 -25.86 -12.55
N THR A 96 -16.28 -26.43 -13.73
CA THR A 96 -17.21 -26.88 -14.78
C THR A 96 -17.94 -25.77 -15.54
N ASP A 97 -17.36 -25.34 -16.66
CA ASP A 97 -17.93 -25.70 -17.96
C ASP A 97 -16.84 -25.72 -19.04
N ALA A 98 -16.83 -26.81 -19.79
CA ALA A 98 -15.93 -27.07 -20.89
C ALA A 98 -16.29 -26.19 -22.08
N ASP A 99 -15.48 -25.17 -22.36
CA ASP A 99 -15.18 -24.80 -23.74
C ASP A 99 -13.71 -24.40 -23.82
N GLY A 100 -12.98 -25.14 -24.65
CA GLY A 100 -11.53 -25.11 -24.70
C GLY A 100 -11.02 -23.90 -25.44
N LYS A 101 -10.26 -23.03 -24.75
CA LYS A 101 -9.12 -22.34 -25.35
C LYS A 101 -7.93 -22.37 -24.40
N ASN A 102 -7.15 -23.43 -24.55
CA ASN A 102 -5.76 -23.47 -24.11
C ASN A 102 -5.00 -22.33 -24.81
N ASN A 103 -4.47 -21.38 -24.03
CA ASN A 103 -3.08 -20.95 -24.10
C ASN A 103 -2.84 -19.63 -23.35
N LYS A 104 -1.89 -19.69 -22.40
CA LYS A 104 -0.92 -18.64 -22.03
C LYS A 104 -1.46 -17.40 -21.30
N HIS A 105 -1.26 -17.35 -19.99
CA HIS A 105 -0.01 -16.88 -19.38
C HIS A 105 -0.12 -17.01 -17.86
N ALA A 106 0.96 -17.54 -17.25
CA ALA A 106 1.13 -17.47 -15.81
C ALA A 106 1.03 -16.00 -15.37
N GLY A 107 0.19 -15.77 -14.37
CA GLY A 107 -0.12 -14.44 -13.87
C GLY A 107 1.10 -13.69 -13.38
N TYR A 108 1.22 -12.46 -13.84
CA TYR A 108 1.82 -11.36 -13.09
C TYR A 108 0.89 -10.17 -13.27
N GLY A 109 0.13 -9.86 -12.23
CA GLY A 109 -0.75 -8.70 -12.19
C GLY A 109 0.08 -7.43 -12.30
N HIS A 110 -0.07 -6.70 -13.41
CA HIS A 110 0.50 -5.37 -13.58
C HIS A 110 -0.56 -4.45 -14.20
N GLN A 111 -1.50 -3.98 -13.36
CA GLN A 111 -2.41 -2.91 -13.72
C GLN A 111 -1.65 -1.57 -13.65
N HIS A 112 -0.72 -1.34 -14.58
CA HIS A 112 -0.34 0.02 -14.96
C HIS A 112 -1.04 0.36 -16.26
N GLN A 113 -1.90 1.38 -16.20
CA GLN A 113 -2.46 2.03 -17.37
C GLN A 113 -1.40 2.97 -17.96
N LEU A 114 -0.32 2.41 -18.49
CA LEU A 114 0.68 3.09 -19.32
C LEU A 114 1.01 2.15 -20.48
N PRO A 115 1.11 2.64 -21.73
CA PRO A 115 1.47 1.79 -22.85
C PRO A 115 2.74 0.99 -22.52
N TRP A 116 2.73 -0.32 -22.75
CA TRP A 116 3.88 -1.23 -22.64
C TRP A 116 5.24 -0.64 -23.09
N PHE A 117 5.25 0.16 -24.16
CA PHE A 117 6.44 0.90 -24.61
C PHE A 117 7.02 1.87 -23.57
N TYR A 118 6.19 2.48 -22.74
CA TYR A 118 6.56 3.44 -21.70
C TYR A 118 7.23 2.76 -20.49
N ILE A 119 6.81 1.54 -20.15
CA ILE A 119 7.46 0.75 -19.10
C ILE A 119 8.83 0.28 -19.60
N SER A 120 8.93 -0.16 -20.87
CA SER A 120 10.23 -0.51 -21.45
C SER A 120 11.19 0.67 -21.55
N SER A 121 10.71 1.88 -21.85
CA SER A 121 11.57 3.06 -21.97
C SER A 121 12.08 3.55 -20.62
N ILE A 122 11.27 3.50 -19.56
CA ILE A 122 11.71 3.84 -18.20
C ILE A 122 12.73 2.81 -17.71
N VAL A 123 12.45 1.52 -17.84
CA VAL A 123 13.36 0.46 -17.36
C VAL A 123 14.69 0.49 -18.10
N LEU A 124 14.68 0.66 -19.43
CA LEU A 124 15.91 0.78 -20.21
C LEU A 124 16.65 2.10 -19.93
N GLY A 125 15.93 3.20 -19.74
CA GLY A 125 16.52 4.50 -19.38
C GLY A 125 17.23 4.48 -18.03
N PHE A 126 16.64 3.81 -17.04
CA PHE A 126 17.29 3.59 -15.74
C PHE A 126 18.51 2.68 -15.87
N ILE A 127 18.44 1.59 -16.64
CA ILE A 127 19.58 0.69 -16.82
C ILE A 127 20.73 1.40 -17.55
N VAL A 128 20.46 2.08 -18.66
CA VAL A 128 21.49 2.77 -19.46
C VAL A 128 22.04 4.00 -18.72
N GLY A 129 21.19 4.77 -18.04
CA GLY A 129 21.63 5.94 -17.27
C GLY A 129 22.41 5.56 -16.01
N PHE A 130 21.90 4.60 -15.23
CA PHE A 130 22.53 4.15 -14.00
C PHE A 130 23.84 3.40 -14.28
N TRP A 131 23.87 2.49 -15.25
CA TRP A 131 25.11 1.78 -15.61
C TRP A 131 26.06 2.63 -16.47
N GLY A 132 25.57 3.62 -17.23
CA GLY A 132 26.42 4.57 -17.93
C GLY A 132 27.22 5.44 -16.97
N VAL A 133 26.59 5.95 -15.91
CA VAL A 133 27.23 6.80 -14.90
C VAL A 133 28.01 5.96 -13.87
N CYS A 134 27.39 4.95 -13.25
CA CYS A 134 28.09 4.12 -12.26
C CYS A 134 29.16 3.24 -12.91
N GLY A 135 28.91 2.69 -14.10
CA GLY A 135 29.88 1.88 -14.83
C GLY A 135 31.10 2.70 -15.28
N SER A 136 30.90 3.91 -15.79
CA SER A 136 32.03 4.79 -16.16
C SER A 136 32.87 5.22 -14.95
N LEU A 137 32.25 5.42 -13.79
CA LEU A 137 32.95 5.71 -12.53
C LEU A 137 33.75 4.52 -11.98
N ILE A 138 33.29 3.28 -12.20
CA ILE A 138 33.95 2.06 -11.70
C ILE A 138 35.09 1.58 -12.63
N ILE A 139 35.02 1.84 -13.93
CA ILE A 139 36.01 1.35 -14.91
C ILE A 139 37.37 2.04 -14.79
N LYS A 140 37.41 3.34 -14.43
CA LYS A 140 38.70 4.02 -14.21
C LYS A 140 39.12 3.97 -12.74
N LYS A 141 40.21 3.25 -12.47
CA LYS A 141 40.86 3.16 -11.14
C LYS A 141 41.01 4.52 -10.44
N ARG A 142 41.35 5.59 -11.17
CA ARG A 142 41.47 6.97 -10.63
C ARG A 142 40.13 7.55 -10.13
N TRP A 143 39.04 7.30 -10.83
CA TRP A 143 37.71 7.83 -10.48
C TRP A 143 37.10 7.10 -9.29
N ARG A 144 37.34 5.78 -9.21
CA ARG A 144 36.95 4.98 -8.05
C ARG A 144 37.54 5.53 -6.74
N TYR A 145 38.85 5.77 -6.68
CA TYR A 145 39.47 6.28 -5.45
C TYR A 145 39.01 7.70 -5.10
N ALA A 146 38.83 8.58 -6.09
CA ALA A 146 38.33 9.93 -5.86
C ALA A 146 36.87 9.92 -5.33
N TYR A 147 36.02 9.06 -5.89
CA TYR A 147 34.64 8.90 -5.44
C TYR A 147 34.56 8.36 -4.01
N PHE A 148 35.28 7.28 -3.70
CA PHE A 148 35.31 6.72 -2.33
C PHE A 148 35.84 7.74 -1.32
N GLY A 149 36.93 8.45 -1.64
CA GLY A 149 37.46 9.49 -0.75
C GLY A 149 36.51 10.66 -0.54
N PHE A 150 35.72 11.04 -1.55
CA PHE A 150 34.69 12.06 -1.40
C PHE A 150 33.56 11.60 -0.47
N ILE A 151 33.05 10.37 -0.65
CA ILE A 151 31.99 9.80 0.17
C ILE A 151 32.42 9.70 1.64
N GLU A 152 33.63 9.20 1.91
CA GLU A 152 34.17 9.12 3.28
C GLU A 152 34.30 10.49 3.93
N ASN A 153 34.70 11.52 3.18
CA ASN A 153 34.81 12.88 3.69
C ASN A 153 33.43 13.48 4.06
N VAL A 154 32.43 13.29 3.19
CA VAL A 154 31.05 13.73 3.46
C VAL A 154 30.49 13.02 4.69
N GLN A 155 30.69 11.71 4.78
CA GLN A 155 30.24 10.91 5.92
C GLN A 155 30.88 11.36 7.23
N ASN A 156 32.19 11.61 7.25
CA ASN A 156 32.88 12.11 8.45
C ASN A 156 32.37 13.48 8.88
N ARG A 157 32.12 14.40 7.92
CA ARG A 157 31.55 15.72 8.24
C ARG A 157 30.13 15.63 8.82
N LEU A 158 29.29 14.78 8.24
CA LEU A 158 27.93 14.55 8.75
C LEU A 158 27.96 13.91 10.14
N TYR A 159 28.82 12.91 10.35
CA TYR A 159 28.99 12.26 11.64
C TYR A 159 29.39 13.25 12.74
N VAL A 160 30.36 14.14 12.46
CA VAL A 160 30.77 15.19 13.40
C VAL A 160 29.64 16.19 13.65
N MET A 161 28.93 16.64 12.60
CA MET A 161 27.83 17.59 12.74
C MET A 161 26.67 17.02 13.57
N MET A 162 26.30 15.75 13.33
CA MET A 162 25.29 15.03 14.11
C MET A 162 25.72 14.88 15.57
N THR A 163 26.96 14.46 15.80
CA THR A 163 27.51 14.29 17.15
C THR A 163 27.54 15.61 17.92
N VAL A 164 27.94 16.71 17.29
CA VAL A 164 27.95 18.04 17.91
C VAL A 164 26.53 18.54 18.19
N SER A 165 25.61 18.35 17.25
CA SER A 165 24.20 18.74 17.41
C SER A 165 23.53 17.96 18.54
N MET A 166 23.76 16.64 18.60
CA MET A 166 23.27 15.76 19.66
C MET A 166 23.85 16.14 21.02
N ASN A 167 25.15 16.43 21.10
CA ASN A 167 25.79 16.88 22.34
C ASN A 167 25.28 18.26 22.80
N ARG A 168 25.00 19.19 21.88
CA ARG A 168 24.36 20.48 22.23
C ARG A 168 22.94 20.28 22.74
N MET A 169 22.17 19.38 22.13
CA MET A 169 20.81 19.06 22.56
C MET A 169 20.80 18.41 23.95
N MET A 170 21.66 17.42 24.19
CA MET A 170 21.84 16.77 25.50
C MET A 170 22.23 17.76 26.62
N ARG A 171 23.06 18.77 26.32
CA ARG A 171 23.41 19.83 27.28
C ARG A 171 22.22 20.73 27.64
N ARG A 172 21.30 20.98 26.70
CA ARG A 172 20.07 21.74 26.96
C ARG A 172 19.02 20.95 27.74
N LEU A 173 19.09 19.63 27.73
CA LEU A 173 18.17 18.76 28.48
C LEU A 173 18.64 18.49 29.92
N ARG A 174 19.89 18.84 30.25
CA ARG A 174 20.51 18.56 31.55
C ARG A 174 20.74 19.80 32.43
N GLY A 175 20.40 20.99 31.94
CA GLY A 175 20.41 22.25 32.69
C GLY A 175 19.01 22.81 32.73
#